data_AF-A0A9X9F5G5-F1
#
_entry.id   AF-A0A9X9F5G5-F1
#
_cell.length_a   1.000
_cell.length_b   1.000
_cell.length_c   1.000
_cell.angle_alpha   90.00
_cell.angle_beta   90.00
_cell.angle_gamma   90.00
#
_symmetry.space_group_name_H-M   'P 1'
#
loop_
_entity.id
_entity.type
_entity.pdbx_description
1 polymer ?
#
loop_
_entity_poly.entity_id
_entity_poly.type
_entity_poly.pdbx_seq_one_letter_code
_entity_poly.pdbx_strand_id
1 'polypeptide(L)' 'RAAMGVSEVTDSITVVVSEETGQISLTKNGKLHRDLKTEQLKDMLLAEFSGNEKTTSSSLWNWRRKRHG' A
#
# COMPACT_ATOMS: atom_id res chain seq x y z
N ARG A 1 10.04 17.08 8.34
CA ARG A 1 8.82 17.12 9.20
C ARG A 1 7.52 17.22 8.38
N ALA A 2 7.56 17.79 7.16
CA ALA A 2 6.42 17.85 6.25
C ALA A 2 5.74 16.48 6.02
N ALA A 3 6.50 15.42 5.76
CA ALA A 3 5.95 14.09 5.51
C ALA A 3 5.08 13.54 6.66
N MET A 4 5.52 13.68 7.92
CA MET A 4 4.69 13.29 9.07
C MET A 4 3.43 14.14 9.18
N GLY A 5 3.56 15.46 9.02
CA GLY A 5 2.42 16.37 9.16
C GLY A 5 1.31 16.11 8.13
N VAL A 6 1.67 15.75 6.89
CA VAL A 6 0.69 15.35 5.87
C VAL A 6 -0.01 14.05 6.29
N SER A 7 0.76 13.05 6.70
CA SER A 7 0.23 11.74 7.06
C SER A 7 -0.54 11.69 8.39
N GLU A 8 -0.46 12.73 9.22
CA GLU A 8 -1.25 12.88 10.44
C GLU A 8 -2.68 13.35 10.16
N VAL A 9 -2.88 14.12 9.10
CA VAL A 9 -4.17 14.76 8.77
C VAL A 9 -4.86 14.14 7.55
N THR A 10 -4.17 13.25 6.83
CA THR A 10 -4.70 12.50 5.70
C THR A 10 -4.35 11.02 5.80
N ASP A 11 -5.01 10.21 4.99
CA ASP A 11 -4.69 8.79 4.75
C ASP A 11 -3.51 8.60 3.78
N SER A 12 -2.73 9.66 3.52
CA SER A 12 -1.66 9.63 2.54
C SER A 12 -0.45 8.83 3.01
N ILE A 13 0.12 8.09 2.06
CA ILE A 13 1.46 7.50 2.17
C ILE A 13 2.45 8.50 1.58
N THR A 14 3.46 8.89 2.34
CA THR A 14 4.51 9.80 1.86
C THR A 14 5.86 9.10 1.92
N VAL A 15 6.60 9.11 0.81
CA VAL A 15 7.96 8.58 0.72
C VAL A 15 8.93 9.75 0.69
N VAL A 16 10.01 9.64 1.46
CA VAL A 16 11.07 10.65 1.56
C VAL A 16 12.40 9.96 1.28
N VAL A 17 13.22 10.58 0.44
CA VAL A 17 14.59 10.14 0.17
C VAL A 17 15.55 11.21 0.65
N SER A 18 16.54 10.83 1.45
CA SER A 18 17.64 11.73 1.83
C SER A 18 18.52 11.98 0.61
N GLU A 19 18.67 13.25 0.21
CA GLU A 19 19.57 13.64 -0.88
C GLU A 19 21.03 13.27 -0.58
N GLU A 20 21.46 13.47 0.66
CA GLU A 20 22.84 13.25 1.09
C GLU A 20 23.20 11.77 1.23
N THR A 21 22.29 10.96 1.77
CA THR A 21 22.60 9.57 2.14
C THR A 21 21.85 8.52 1.33
N GLY A 22 20.88 8.93 0.51
CA GLY A 22 19.98 8.01 -0.21
C GLY A 22 19.02 7.23 0.68
N GLN A 23 19.05 7.43 2.01
CA GLN A 23 18.17 6.73 2.95
C GLN A 23 16.70 6.99 2.63
N ILE A 24 15.91 5.93 2.59
CA ILE A 24 14.48 6.01 2.31
C ILE A 24 13.70 5.95 3.61
N SER A 25 12.70 6.80 3.74
CA SER A 25 11.72 6.77 4.83
C SER A 25 10.31 6.85 4.27
N LEU A 26 9.36 6.25 4.99
CA LEU A 26 7.95 6.26 4.63
C LEU A 26 7.12 6.74 5.83
N THR A 27 6.15 7.61 5.61
CA THR A 27 5.15 7.99 6.61
C THR A 27 3.76 7.57 6.17
N LYS A 28 3.03 6.92 7.08
CA LYS A 28 1.63 6.54 6.92
C LYS A 28 0.92 6.62 8.27
N ASN A 29 -0.30 7.16 8.32
CA ASN A 29 -1.15 7.21 9.51
C ASN A 29 -0.40 7.83 10.72
N GLY A 30 0.34 8.91 10.50
CA GLY A 30 1.16 9.57 11.52
C GLY A 30 2.37 8.75 12.03
N LYS A 31 2.67 7.58 11.44
CA LYS A 31 3.84 6.76 11.79
C LYS A 31 4.96 6.98 10.80
N LEU A 32 6.18 7.15 11.31
CA LEU A 32 7.39 7.31 10.51
C LEU A 32 8.24 6.04 10.55
N HIS A 33 8.43 5.43 9.40
CA HIS A 33 9.31 4.30 9.17
C HIS A 33 10.60 4.82 8.52
N ARG A 34 11.72 4.74 9.24
CA ARG A 34 13.04 5.25 8.80
C ARG A 34 13.94 4.12 8.32
N ASP A 35 14.93 4.48 7.52
CA ASP A 35 16.01 3.59 7.05
C ASP A 35 15.46 2.29 6.43
N LEU A 36 14.52 2.48 5.51
CA LEU A 36 13.88 1.38 4.82
C LEU A 36 14.76 0.86 3.70
N LYS A 37 14.91 -0.46 3.67
CA LYS A 37 15.44 -1.14 2.48
C LYS A 37 14.42 -1.14 1.37
N THR A 38 14.90 -1.26 0.13
CA THR A 38 14.06 -1.29 -1.07
C THR A 38 13.00 -2.38 -1.02
N GLU A 39 13.34 -3.56 -0.49
CA GLU A 39 12.41 -4.68 -0.33
C GLU A 39 11.29 -4.34 0.67
N GLN A 40 11.64 -3.74 1.80
CA GLN A 40 10.67 -3.35 2.83
C GLN A 40 9.72 -2.25 2.32
N LEU A 41 10.26 -1.27 1.59
CA LEU A 41 9.45 -0.23 0.94
C LEU A 41 8.45 -0.86 -0.03
N LYS A 42 8.93 -1.78 -0.88
CA LYS A 42 8.10 -2.49 -1.85
C LYS A 42 7.00 -3.29 -1.16
N ASP A 43 7.32 -4.06 -0.13
CA ASP A 43 6.35 -4.85 0.61
C ASP A 43 5.29 -3.98 1.29
N MET A 44 5.68 -2.86 1.87
CA MET A 44 4.74 -1.90 2.45
C MET A 44 3.84 -1.27 1.38
N LEU A 45 4.38 -0.86 0.24
CA LEU A 45 3.56 -0.32 -0.84
C LEU A 45 2.61 -1.37 -1.42
N LEU A 46 3.08 -2.60 -1.62
CA LEU A 46 2.21 -3.68 -2.08
C LEU A 46 1.11 -3.99 -1.08
N ALA A 47 1.41 -4.07 0.22
CA ALA A 47 0.39 -4.32 1.24
C ALA A 47 -0.71 -3.25 1.26
N GLU A 48 -0.37 -1.99 0.93
CA GLU A 48 -1.30 -0.87 0.94
C GLU A 48 -2.10 -0.72 -0.36
N PHE A 49 -1.48 -0.96 -1.51
CA PHE A 49 -2.10 -0.73 -2.83
C PHE A 49 -2.61 -1.99 -3.51
N SER A 50 -2.16 -3.18 -3.09
CA SER A 50 -2.67 -4.45 -3.62
C SER A 50 -3.99 -4.74 -2.93
N GLY A 51 -5.03 -4.01 -3.34
CA GLY A 51 -6.40 -4.28 -2.98
C GLY A 51 -6.69 -5.74 -3.27
N ASN A 52 -6.92 -6.50 -2.21
CA ASN A 52 -7.29 -7.91 -2.17
C ASN A 52 -7.88 -8.40 -3.50
N GLU A 53 -7.04 -8.91 -4.40
CA GLU A 53 -7.49 -9.69 -5.56
C GLU A 53 -7.98 -11.04 -5.06
N LYS A 54 -8.96 -11.04 -4.16
CA LYS A 54 -9.83 -12.17 -3.95
C LYS A 54 -10.67 -12.27 -5.21
N THR A 55 -10.14 -12.98 -6.19
CA THR A 55 -10.85 -13.58 -7.32
C THR A 55 -12.01 -14.43 -6.80
N THR A 56 -13.07 -13.78 -6.31
CA THR A 56 -14.36 -14.40 -5.96
C THR A 56 -15.32 -14.33 -7.15
N SER A 57 -14.83 -13.92 -8.33
CA SER A 57 -15.64 -13.76 -9.54
C SER A 57 -15.90 -15.10 -10.25
N SER A 58 -15.03 -16.10 -10.10
CA SER A 58 -15.18 -17.38 -10.82
C SER A 58 -16.31 -18.27 -10.29
N SER A 59 -16.54 -18.32 -8.97
CA SER A 59 -17.62 -19.15 -8.39
C SER A 59 -19.01 -18.52 -8.59
N LEU A 60 -19.09 -17.18 -8.58
CA LEU A 60 -20.34 -16.41 -8.73
C LEU A 60 -20.79 -16.20 -10.19
N TRP A 61 -19.97 -16.54 -11.18
CA TRP A 61 -20.41 -16.57 -12.58
C TRP A 61 -20.96 -17.95 -12.97
N ASN A 62 -20.44 -19.02 -12.37
CA ASN A 62 -20.81 -20.40 -12.71
C ASN A 62 -22.21 -20.80 -12.24
N TRP A 63 -22.69 -20.30 -11.09
CA TRP A 63 -24.04 -20.62 -10.60
C TRP A 63 -25.16 -20.00 -11.47
N ARG A 64 -24.89 -18.86 -12.13
CA ARG A 64 -25.88 -18.16 -12.96
C ARG A 64 -26.01 -18.78 -14.36
N ARG A 65 -25.00 -19.52 -14.82
CA ARG A 65 -25.08 -20.34 -16.04
C ARG A 65 -25.86 -21.64 -15.85
N LYS A 66 -25.89 -22.17 -14.62
CA LYS A 66 -26.46 -23.50 -14.32
C LYS A 66 -27.99 -23.51 -14.10
N ARG A 67 -28.66 -22.35 -14.14
CA ARG A 67 -30.13 -22.23 -13.95
C ARG A 67 -30.95 -22.19 -15.25
N HIS A 68 -30.30 -22.27 -16.40
CA HIS A 68 -30.96 -22.23 -17.72
C HIS A 68 -30.54 -23.40 -18.62
N GLY A 69 -30.29 -24.58 -18.04
CA GLY A 69 -30.09 -25.84 -18.76
C GLY A 69 -31.13 -26.85 -18.31
#